data_AF-A0A7W7PJ63-F1
#
_entry.id   AF-A0A7W7PJ63-F1
#
_cell.length_a   1.000
_cell.length_b   1.000
_cell.length_c   1.000
_cell.angle_alpha   90.00
_cell.angle_beta   90.00
_cell.angle_gamma   90.00
#
_symmetry.space_group_name_H-M   'P 1'
#
loop_
_entity.id
_entity.type
_entity.pdbx_description
1 polymer ?
#
loop_
_entity_poly.entity_id
_entity_poly.type
_entity_poly.pdbx_seq_one_letter_code
_entity_poly.pdbx_strand_id
1 'polypeptide(L)'
;MSAAVAPKRIVKERVRRTRSRGRNELAPLRVSQIAAHEYDLAPACISLVCPSCRTWVPINRPNGQPGRTRLVPHHTEKAGTADPTFCKGGSHRRVIIDVEVERWRRRLEEGISETDGRRTNRVTRKPKMAPAPAVSQIAAQKQTATADDEPGDGRALWLLREMKWASTETAVRATDTRRAERPAGDAPTESPAVPLTTLRPQRPVR
;
A
#
# COMPACT_ATOMS: atom_id res chain seq x y z
N MET A 1 -26.28 -84.34 9.02
CA MET A 1 -25.75 -83.11 9.64
C MET A 1 -24.45 -82.76 8.93
N SER A 2 -24.52 -81.93 7.89
CA SER A 2 -23.32 -81.55 7.11
C SER A 2 -22.81 -80.21 7.59
N ALA A 3 -21.62 -80.22 8.19
CA ALA A 3 -20.95 -79.02 8.68
C ALA A 3 -20.46 -78.18 7.49
N ALA A 4 -20.89 -76.91 7.43
CA ALA A 4 -20.39 -75.94 6.47
C ALA A 4 -18.96 -75.52 6.84
N VAL A 5 -18.02 -75.78 5.94
CA VAL A 5 -16.63 -75.29 6.06
C VAL A 5 -16.61 -73.80 5.73
N ALA A 6 -16.23 -72.98 6.71
CA ALA A 6 -16.10 -71.54 6.54
C ALA A 6 -14.94 -71.19 5.58
N PRO A 7 -15.12 -70.23 4.65
CA PRO A 7 -14.07 -69.85 3.72
C PRO A 7 -12.95 -69.09 4.43
N LYS A 8 -11.72 -69.58 4.24
CA LYS A 8 -10.50 -68.98 4.78
C LYS A 8 -10.25 -67.61 4.13
N ARG A 9 -10.33 -66.52 4.91
CA ARG A 9 -9.98 -65.17 4.46
C ARG A 9 -8.48 -65.09 4.19
N ILE A 10 -8.10 -65.01 2.93
CA ILE A 10 -6.73 -64.74 2.52
C ILE A 10 -6.56 -63.22 2.49
N VAL A 11 -5.74 -62.68 3.40
CA VAL A 11 -5.40 -61.25 3.42
C VAL A 11 -4.54 -60.97 2.19
N LYS A 12 -5.11 -60.32 1.17
CA LYS A 12 -4.36 -59.83 0.02
C LYS A 12 -3.48 -58.66 0.48
N GLU A 13 -2.15 -58.83 0.39
CA GLU A 13 -1.23 -57.73 0.59
C GLU A 13 -1.51 -56.63 -0.45
N ARG A 14 -1.71 -55.39 0.00
CA ARG A 14 -1.92 -54.27 -0.93
C ARG A 14 -0.68 -54.10 -1.79
N VAL A 15 -0.88 -54.05 -3.11
CA VAL A 15 0.17 -53.68 -4.07
C VAL A 15 0.73 -52.32 -3.66
N ARG A 16 1.96 -52.32 -3.13
CA ARG A 16 2.68 -51.10 -2.80
C ARG A 16 3.24 -50.53 -4.09
N ARG A 17 2.71 -49.38 -4.52
CA ARG A 17 3.35 -48.61 -5.60
C ARG A 17 4.70 -48.12 -5.10
N THR A 18 5.78 -48.43 -5.83
CA THR A 18 7.09 -47.83 -5.60
C THR A 18 6.93 -46.32 -5.66
N ARG A 19 7.26 -45.63 -4.56
CA ARG A 19 7.18 -44.17 -4.52
C ARG A 19 8.27 -43.64 -5.45
N SER A 20 7.91 -43.32 -6.69
CA SER A 20 8.80 -42.59 -7.58
C SER A 20 9.19 -41.31 -6.84
N ARG A 21 10.48 -41.09 -6.60
CA ARG A 21 10.97 -39.81 -6.09
C ARG A 21 10.67 -38.79 -7.18
N GLY A 22 9.46 -38.20 -7.15
CA GLY A 22 8.99 -37.27 -8.16
C GLY A 22 10.04 -36.19 -8.32
N ARG A 23 10.85 -36.25 -9.35
CA ARG A 23 11.85 -35.23 -9.63
C ARG A 23 11.29 -34.52 -10.83
N ASN A 24 10.85 -33.29 -10.63
CA ASN A 24 10.55 -32.45 -11.76
C ASN A 24 11.88 -32.20 -12.49
N GLU A 25 11.93 -32.55 -13.78
CA GLU A 25 13.12 -32.49 -14.63
C GLU A 25 13.39 -31.09 -15.17
N LEU A 26 12.44 -30.16 -14.99
CA LEU A 26 12.60 -28.76 -15.38
C LEU A 26 13.80 -28.11 -14.69
N ALA A 27 14.40 -27.16 -15.40
CA ALA A 27 15.52 -26.37 -14.90
C ALA A 27 15.18 -25.74 -13.53
N PRO A 28 16.12 -25.70 -12.57
CA PRO A 28 15.88 -25.06 -11.28
C PRO A 28 15.43 -23.61 -11.43
N LEU A 29 14.49 -23.19 -10.59
CA LEU A 29 14.03 -21.81 -10.51
C LEU A 29 15.00 -21.01 -9.66
N ARG A 30 15.62 -19.97 -10.23
CA ARG A 30 16.43 -19.02 -9.46
C ARG A 30 15.54 -17.91 -8.93
N VAL A 31 15.64 -17.62 -7.63
CA VAL A 31 14.82 -16.57 -7.00
C VAL A 31 15.14 -15.20 -7.57
N SER A 32 16.41 -14.94 -7.95
CA SER A 32 16.83 -13.70 -8.59
C SER A 32 16.14 -13.39 -9.93
N GLN A 33 15.55 -14.38 -10.60
CA GLN A 33 14.84 -14.22 -11.88
C GLN A 33 13.35 -13.88 -11.69
N ILE A 34 12.84 -13.94 -10.47
CA ILE A 34 11.46 -13.63 -10.12
C ILE A 34 11.40 -12.16 -9.65
N ALA A 35 10.29 -11.47 -9.91
CA ALA A 35 10.14 -10.12 -9.42
C ALA A 35 10.19 -10.07 -7.88
N ALA A 36 10.79 -9.02 -7.30
CA ALA A 36 11.01 -8.94 -5.85
C ALA A 36 9.74 -9.05 -4.99
N HIS A 37 8.59 -8.65 -5.54
CA HIS A 37 7.27 -8.71 -4.90
C HIS A 37 6.53 -10.05 -5.13
N GLU A 38 7.10 -10.94 -5.94
CA GLU A 38 6.54 -12.26 -6.27
C GLU A 38 7.21 -13.38 -5.45
N TYR A 39 7.98 -13.04 -4.42
CA TYR A 39 8.50 -14.01 -3.46
C TYR A 39 8.69 -13.41 -2.07
N ASP A 40 8.58 -14.26 -1.05
CA ASP A 40 8.78 -13.94 0.36
C ASP A 40 9.85 -14.87 0.93
N LEU A 41 10.95 -14.28 1.42
CA LEU A 41 12.07 -15.01 2.05
C LEU A 41 12.08 -14.89 3.58
N ALA A 42 11.00 -14.37 4.20
CA ALA A 42 10.87 -14.33 5.64
C ALA A 42 10.99 -15.75 6.24
N PRO A 43 11.74 -15.94 7.34
CA PRO A 43 11.96 -17.27 7.93
C PRO A 43 10.68 -18.02 8.28
N ALA A 44 9.60 -17.30 8.63
CA ALA A 44 8.31 -17.88 8.97
C ALA A 44 7.47 -18.30 7.74
N CYS A 45 7.66 -17.65 6.58
CA CYS A 45 6.75 -17.73 5.44
C CYS A 45 7.48 -17.84 4.09
N ILE A 46 8.51 -18.69 4.01
CA ILE A 46 9.30 -18.82 2.80
C ILE A 46 8.46 -19.37 1.63
N SER A 47 8.15 -18.51 0.65
CA SER A 47 7.22 -18.80 -0.43
C SER A 47 7.54 -17.99 -1.69
N LEU A 48 7.06 -18.43 -2.84
CA LEU A 48 7.16 -17.67 -4.10
C LEU A 48 5.95 -17.92 -5.00
N VAL A 49 5.74 -17.02 -5.93
CA VAL A 49 4.74 -17.17 -7.00
C VAL A 49 5.27 -18.15 -8.05
N CYS A 50 4.54 -19.23 -8.26
CA CYS A 50 4.87 -20.22 -9.29
C CYS A 50 4.78 -19.57 -10.70
N PRO A 51 5.85 -19.59 -11.53
CA PRO A 51 5.82 -18.95 -12.85
C PRO A 51 4.80 -19.55 -13.82
N SER A 52 4.46 -20.83 -13.65
CA SER A 52 3.56 -21.56 -14.57
C SER A 52 2.07 -21.40 -14.24
N CYS A 53 1.69 -21.20 -12.97
CA CYS A 53 0.27 -21.07 -12.59
C CYS A 53 -0.05 -19.84 -11.74
N ARG A 54 0.94 -19.00 -11.43
CA ARG A 54 0.79 -17.75 -10.65
C ARG A 54 0.23 -17.91 -9.24
N THR A 55 0.19 -19.13 -8.71
CA THR A 55 -0.19 -19.40 -7.31
C THR A 55 0.98 -19.09 -6.38
N TRP A 56 0.70 -18.54 -5.20
CA TRP A 56 1.67 -18.45 -4.10
C TRP A 56 1.92 -19.84 -3.50
N VAL A 57 3.18 -20.27 -3.50
CA VAL A 57 3.57 -21.64 -3.14
C VAL A 57 4.69 -21.62 -2.12
N PRO A 58 4.54 -22.35 -1.00
CA PRO A 58 5.61 -22.51 -0.03
C PRO A 58 6.84 -23.22 -0.62
N ILE A 59 8.01 -22.82 -0.15
CA ILE A 59 9.28 -23.46 -0.49
C ILE A 59 9.64 -24.41 0.64
N ASN A 60 9.71 -25.71 0.35
CA ASN A 60 10.24 -26.68 1.29
C ASN A 60 11.77 -26.62 1.27
N ARG A 61 12.38 -26.22 2.39
CA ARG A 61 13.83 -26.17 2.60
C ARG A 61 14.24 -27.10 3.74
N PRO A 62 14.36 -28.42 3.51
CA PRO A 62 14.70 -29.35 4.57
C PRO A 62 16.13 -29.10 5.07
N ASN A 63 16.26 -28.79 6.36
CA ASN A 63 17.52 -28.57 7.08
C ASN A 63 18.46 -27.55 6.42
N GLY A 64 17.92 -26.57 5.70
CA GLY A 64 18.73 -25.52 5.07
C GLY A 64 19.59 -25.95 3.87
N GLN A 65 19.59 -27.24 3.51
CA GLN A 65 20.57 -27.81 2.58
C GLN A 65 20.38 -27.34 1.12
N PRO A 66 21.42 -26.77 0.48
CA PRO A 66 21.35 -26.42 -0.94
C PRO A 66 21.14 -27.68 -1.79
N GLY A 67 20.21 -27.64 -2.75
CA GLY A 67 19.88 -28.76 -3.64
C GLY A 67 18.70 -29.64 -3.20
N ARG A 68 18.23 -29.51 -1.96
CA ARG A 68 16.97 -30.13 -1.49
C ARG A 68 15.79 -29.16 -1.45
N THR A 69 16.05 -27.87 -1.60
CA THR A 69 15.04 -26.81 -1.68
C THR A 69 14.14 -26.98 -2.91
N ARG A 70 12.82 -27.09 -2.69
CA ARG A 70 11.81 -27.34 -3.75
C ARG A 70 10.50 -26.63 -3.45
N LEU A 71 9.75 -26.32 -4.50
CA LEU A 71 8.36 -25.92 -4.35
C LEU A 71 7.53 -27.08 -3.80
N VAL A 72 6.64 -26.77 -2.86
CA VAL A 72 5.65 -27.74 -2.41
C VAL A 72 4.73 -28.09 -3.59
N PRO A 73 4.37 -29.37 -3.77
CA PRO A 73 3.37 -29.76 -4.76
C PRO A 73 2.07 -28.96 -4.56
N HIS A 74 1.58 -28.33 -5.62
CA HIS A 74 0.39 -27.48 -5.58
C HIS A 74 -0.50 -27.68 -6.81
N HIS A 75 -1.71 -27.14 -6.73
CA HIS A 75 -2.69 -27.15 -7.80
C HIS A 75 -2.76 -25.78 -8.49
N THR A 76 -3.37 -25.74 -9.67
CA THR A 76 -3.54 -24.51 -10.45
C THR A 76 -4.77 -23.70 -10.04
N GLU A 77 -5.83 -24.35 -9.53
CA GLU A 77 -7.06 -23.67 -9.12
C GLU A 77 -6.98 -23.13 -7.68
N LYS A 78 -7.99 -22.33 -7.33
CA LYS A 78 -8.17 -21.80 -5.99
C LYS A 78 -8.39 -22.93 -4.98
N ALA A 79 -7.91 -22.72 -3.76
CA ALA A 79 -8.19 -23.59 -2.63
C ALA A 79 -9.71 -23.77 -2.43
N GLY A 80 -10.15 -25.01 -2.18
CA GLY A 80 -11.57 -25.35 -2.01
C GLY A 80 -12.28 -25.83 -3.28
N THR A 81 -11.59 -25.87 -4.44
CA THR A 81 -12.11 -26.53 -5.64
C THR A 81 -12.20 -28.05 -5.42
N ALA A 82 -13.30 -28.68 -5.83
CA ALA A 82 -13.62 -30.08 -5.50
C ALA A 82 -12.66 -31.11 -6.14
N ASP A 83 -12.12 -30.82 -7.33
CA ASP A 83 -11.11 -31.65 -7.99
C ASP A 83 -10.08 -30.77 -8.72
N PRO A 84 -9.09 -30.21 -8.00
CA PRO A 84 -8.17 -29.25 -8.56
C PRO A 84 -7.06 -29.96 -9.37
N THR A 85 -6.81 -29.46 -10.57
CA THR A 85 -5.76 -29.90 -11.47
C THR A 85 -4.38 -29.61 -10.88
N PHE A 86 -3.54 -30.63 -10.83
CA PHE A 86 -2.15 -30.51 -10.39
C PHE A 86 -1.31 -29.65 -11.34
N CYS A 87 -0.49 -28.73 -10.81
CA CYS A 87 0.38 -27.90 -11.63
C CYS A 87 1.54 -28.73 -12.23
N LYS A 88 1.39 -29.18 -13.48
CA LYS A 88 2.41 -29.99 -14.17
C LYS A 88 3.71 -29.23 -14.46
N GLY A 89 3.63 -27.91 -14.67
CA GLY A 89 4.77 -27.07 -15.08
C GLY A 89 5.61 -26.48 -13.95
N GLY A 90 5.14 -26.53 -12.70
CA GLY A 90 5.80 -25.84 -11.58
C GLY A 90 5.82 -26.59 -10.27
N SER A 91 4.94 -27.57 -10.06
CA SER A 91 4.94 -28.36 -8.83
C SER A 91 6.24 -29.13 -8.65
N HIS A 92 6.71 -29.17 -7.40
CA HIS A 92 7.90 -29.92 -7.00
C HIS A 92 9.18 -29.58 -7.78
N ARG A 93 9.23 -28.37 -8.37
CA ARG A 93 10.39 -27.83 -9.08
C ARG A 93 11.47 -27.43 -8.07
N ARG A 94 12.74 -27.64 -8.43
CA ARG A 94 13.89 -27.23 -7.61
C ARG A 94 13.98 -25.71 -7.57
N VAL A 95 14.34 -25.17 -6.40
CA VAL A 95 14.52 -23.73 -6.19
C VAL A 95 15.95 -23.47 -5.74
N ILE A 96 16.59 -22.46 -6.33
CA ILE A 96 17.90 -21.95 -5.93
C ILE A 96 17.65 -20.55 -5.36
N ILE A 97 17.90 -20.39 -4.06
CA ILE A 97 17.85 -19.10 -3.38
C ILE A 97 19.23 -18.48 -3.52
N ASP A 98 19.42 -17.65 -4.54
CA ASP A 98 20.64 -16.94 -4.90
C ASP A 98 20.59 -15.45 -4.53
N VAL A 99 19.61 -15.07 -3.71
CA VAL A 99 19.42 -13.71 -3.21
C VAL A 99 19.74 -13.67 -1.73
N GLU A 100 20.49 -12.65 -1.32
CA GLU A 100 20.72 -12.35 0.09
C GLU A 100 19.43 -11.81 0.72
N VAL A 101 18.95 -12.47 1.78
CA VAL A 101 17.65 -12.16 2.42
C VAL A 101 17.60 -10.71 2.89
N GLU A 102 18.67 -10.21 3.50
CA GLU A 102 18.76 -8.83 4.01
C GLU A 102 18.67 -7.79 2.88
N ARG A 103 19.35 -8.05 1.76
CA ARG A 103 19.31 -7.19 0.58
C ARG A 103 17.93 -7.18 -0.07
N TRP A 104 17.25 -8.31 -0.10
CA TRP A 104 15.87 -8.39 -0.59
C TRP A 104 14.91 -7.60 0.31
N ARG A 105 15.01 -7.78 1.63
CA ARG A 105 14.17 -7.08 2.60
C ARG A 105 14.29 -5.56 2.44
N ARG A 106 15.53 -5.06 2.36
CA ARG A 106 15.80 -3.64 2.14
C ARG A 106 15.16 -3.10 0.86
N ARG A 107 15.26 -3.83 -0.26
CA ARG A 107 14.63 -3.44 -1.53
C ARG A 107 13.12 -3.34 -1.45
N LEU A 108 12.46 -4.21 -0.67
CA LEU A 108 11.01 -4.13 -0.46
C LEU A 108 10.66 -2.91 0.40
N GLU A 109 11.41 -2.66 1.47
CA GLU A 109 11.20 -1.50 2.35
C GLU A 109 11.39 -0.19 1.57
N GLU A 110 12.49 -0.05 0.80
CA GLU A 110 12.76 1.08 -0.09
C GLU A 110 11.65 1.27 -1.14
N GLY A 111 11.24 0.21 -1.82
CA GLY A 111 10.18 0.27 -2.84
C GLY A 111 8.81 0.65 -2.28
N ILE A 112 8.49 0.20 -1.05
CA ILE A 112 7.28 0.63 -0.34
C ILE A 112 7.39 2.12 0.01
N SER A 113 8.52 2.59 0.55
CA SER A 113 8.73 4.02 0.87
C SER A 113 8.63 4.93 -0.36
N GLU A 114 9.22 4.53 -1.49
CA GLU A 114 9.12 5.28 -2.76
C GLU A 114 7.70 5.33 -3.31
N THR A 115 6.93 4.25 -3.14
CA THR A 115 5.54 4.18 -3.61
C THR A 115 4.58 4.92 -2.69
N ASP A 116 4.79 4.84 -1.37
CA ASP A 116 4.00 5.55 -0.35
C ASP A 116 4.17 7.07 -0.45
N GLY A 117 5.36 7.53 -0.86
CA GLY A 117 5.62 8.94 -1.18
C GLY A 117 4.86 9.46 -2.39
N ARG A 118 4.30 8.59 -3.25
CA ARG A 118 3.43 9.00 -4.36
C ARG A 118 2.07 9.38 -3.79
N ARG A 119 1.92 10.67 -3.45
CA ARG A 119 0.61 11.27 -3.17
C ARG A 119 -0.37 10.85 -4.26
N THR A 120 -1.49 10.27 -3.86
CA THR A 120 -2.56 9.95 -4.81
C THR A 120 -2.92 11.21 -5.58
N ASN A 121 -2.97 11.18 -6.91
CA ASN A 121 -3.55 12.26 -7.71
C ASN A 121 -5.09 12.26 -7.60
N ARG A 122 -5.63 11.79 -6.47
CA ARG A 122 -7.04 11.88 -6.20
C ARG A 122 -7.32 13.33 -5.88
N VAL A 123 -7.92 14.02 -6.84
CA VAL A 123 -8.42 15.39 -6.67
C VAL A 123 -9.41 15.38 -5.50
N THR A 124 -8.95 15.74 -4.30
CA THR A 124 -9.81 16.04 -3.17
C THR A 124 -10.57 17.31 -3.54
N ARG A 125 -11.84 17.14 -3.92
CA ARG A 125 -12.70 18.29 -4.24
C ARG A 125 -12.81 19.14 -2.99
N LYS A 126 -12.61 20.45 -3.15
CA LYS A 126 -12.84 21.43 -2.09
C LYS A 126 -14.26 21.20 -1.56
N PRO A 127 -14.46 21.06 -0.23
CA PRO A 127 -15.80 20.92 0.32
C PRO A 127 -16.64 22.09 -0.17
N LYS A 128 -17.81 21.81 -0.73
CA LYS A 128 -18.75 22.86 -1.12
C LYS A 128 -19.16 23.57 0.16
N MET A 129 -18.69 24.81 0.33
CA MET A 129 -19.24 25.68 1.37
C MET A 129 -20.73 25.83 1.13
N ALA A 130 -21.51 25.82 2.22
CA ALA A 130 -22.90 26.22 2.13
C ALA A 130 -22.97 27.60 1.45
N PRO A 131 -23.90 27.83 0.51
CA PRO A 131 -24.08 29.14 -0.09
C PRO A 131 -24.30 30.16 1.02
N ALA A 132 -23.64 31.31 0.89
CA ALA A 132 -23.80 32.40 1.84
C ALA A 132 -25.30 32.74 1.99
N PRO A 133 -25.78 33.02 3.22
CA PRO A 133 -27.17 33.41 3.42
C PRO A 133 -27.53 34.64 2.57
N ALA A 134 -28.78 34.72 2.16
CA ALA A 134 -29.25 35.84 1.36
C ALA A 134 -29.06 37.15 2.14
N VAL A 135 -28.79 38.27 1.43
CA VAL A 135 -28.60 39.58 2.04
C VAL A 135 -29.77 39.97 2.95
N SER A 136 -30.99 39.56 2.60
CA SER A 136 -32.21 39.73 3.40
C SER A 136 -32.17 38.94 4.72
N GLN A 137 -31.63 37.73 4.74
CA GLN A 137 -31.48 36.90 5.94
C GLN A 137 -30.37 37.45 6.85
N ILE A 138 -29.29 37.97 6.28
CA ILE A 138 -28.22 38.66 7.04
C ILE A 138 -28.77 39.93 7.67
N ALA A 139 -29.55 40.72 6.93
CA ALA A 139 -30.20 41.92 7.44
C ALA A 139 -31.20 41.60 8.56
N ALA A 140 -32.02 40.55 8.40
CA ALA A 140 -32.95 40.10 9.43
C ALA A 140 -32.24 39.59 10.70
N GLN A 141 -31.15 38.81 10.56
CA GLN A 141 -30.32 38.40 11.70
C GLN A 141 -29.67 39.59 12.40
N LYS A 142 -29.27 40.62 11.65
CA LYS A 142 -28.73 41.85 12.22
C LYS A 142 -29.80 42.62 12.99
N GLN A 143 -31.04 42.65 12.48
CA GLN A 143 -32.18 43.27 13.13
C GLN A 143 -32.60 42.55 14.41
N THR A 144 -32.59 41.21 14.42
CA THR A 144 -32.87 40.42 15.63
C THR A 144 -31.72 40.51 16.64
N ALA A 145 -30.46 40.56 16.20
CA ALA A 145 -29.32 40.77 17.09
C ALA A 145 -29.31 42.18 17.70
N THR A 146 -29.82 43.20 17.00
CA THR A 146 -29.99 44.56 17.56
C THR A 146 -31.26 44.75 18.36
N ALA A 147 -32.18 43.77 18.36
CA ALA A 147 -33.41 43.85 19.16
C ALA A 147 -33.18 43.42 20.62
N ASP A 148 -32.16 42.57 20.86
CA ASP A 148 -31.81 42.07 22.20
C ASP A 148 -30.51 42.67 22.78
N ASP A 149 -29.80 43.53 22.05
CA ASP A 149 -28.64 44.26 22.56
C ASP A 149 -28.91 45.77 22.57
N GLU A 150 -28.97 46.35 23.77
CA GLU A 150 -28.71 47.78 24.00
C GLU A 150 -27.50 48.23 23.14
N PRO A 151 -27.49 49.45 22.57
CA PRO A 151 -26.45 49.87 21.64
C PRO A 151 -25.10 50.03 22.36
N GLY A 152 -24.39 48.93 22.52
CA GLY A 152 -23.05 48.87 23.06
C GLY A 152 -22.10 49.62 22.15
N ASP A 153 -21.54 50.69 22.69
CA ASP A 153 -20.56 51.58 22.08
C ASP A 153 -19.48 50.74 21.33
N GLY A 154 -19.44 50.84 19.99
CA GLY A 154 -18.53 50.08 19.12
C GLY A 154 -17.04 50.27 19.45
N ARG A 155 -16.76 51.19 20.37
CA ARG A 155 -15.51 51.34 21.11
C ARG A 155 -15.04 50.06 21.82
N ALA A 156 -15.95 49.23 22.33
CA ALA A 156 -15.54 47.98 22.99
C ALA A 156 -14.97 46.93 22.00
N LEU A 157 -15.50 46.88 20.78
CA LEU A 157 -15.13 45.85 19.80
C LEU A 157 -13.76 46.09 19.14
N TRP A 158 -13.36 47.36 18.90
CA TRP A 158 -12.02 47.64 18.36
C TRP A 158 -10.92 47.39 19.39
N LEU A 159 -11.15 47.71 20.67
CA LEU A 159 -10.24 47.41 21.78
C LEU A 159 -10.04 45.89 21.92
N LEU A 160 -11.12 45.11 21.88
CA LEU A 160 -11.04 43.65 21.92
C LEU A 160 -10.22 43.09 20.75
N ARG A 161 -10.34 43.68 19.56
CA ARG A 161 -9.57 43.30 18.38
C ARG A 161 -8.10 43.67 18.53
N GLU A 162 -7.79 44.83 19.07
CA GLU A 162 -6.43 45.29 19.32
C GLU A 162 -5.73 44.42 20.36
N MET A 163 -6.41 44.11 21.48
CA MET A 163 -5.91 43.17 22.49
C MET A 163 -5.68 41.76 21.92
N LYS A 164 -6.54 41.29 21.01
CA LYS A 164 -6.39 40.00 20.35
C LYS A 164 -5.23 39.98 19.35
N TRP A 165 -4.94 41.10 18.70
CA TRP A 165 -3.74 41.24 17.88
C TRP A 165 -2.48 41.30 18.73
N ALA A 166 -2.49 42.09 19.80
CA ALA A 166 -1.35 42.19 20.72
C ALA A 166 -1.00 40.83 21.35
N SER A 167 -1.99 39.99 21.67
CA SER A 167 -1.74 38.66 22.22
C SER A 167 -1.17 37.66 21.20
N THR A 168 -1.40 37.88 19.90
CA THR A 168 -0.93 36.98 18.84
C THR A 168 0.31 37.47 18.12
N GLU A 169 0.67 38.75 18.24
CA GLU A 169 1.80 39.38 17.54
C GLU A 169 3.12 38.66 17.79
N THR A 170 3.41 38.30 19.04
CA THR A 170 4.67 37.63 19.41
C THR A 170 4.78 36.25 18.76
N ALA A 171 3.68 35.51 18.70
CA ALA A 171 3.64 34.18 18.07
C ALA A 171 3.78 34.26 16.55
N VAL A 172 3.18 35.29 15.93
CA VAL A 172 3.35 35.58 14.51
C VAL A 172 4.81 35.94 14.23
N ARG A 173 5.40 36.87 14.98
CA ARG A 173 6.79 37.30 14.83
C ARG A 173 7.77 36.13 14.99
N ALA A 174 7.60 35.28 16.00
CA ALA A 174 8.43 34.08 16.18
C ALA A 174 8.28 33.06 15.04
N THR A 175 7.08 32.97 14.46
CA THR A 175 6.85 32.11 13.29
C THR A 175 7.50 32.68 12.03
N ASP A 176 7.48 33.99 11.85
CA ASP A 176 8.15 34.66 10.74
C ASP A 176 9.67 34.57 10.85
N THR A 177 10.25 34.72 12.06
CA THR A 177 11.70 34.51 12.29
C THR A 177 12.12 33.09 11.92
N ARG A 178 11.37 32.06 12.37
CA ARG A 178 11.63 30.66 11.99
C ARG A 178 11.49 30.41 10.49
N ARG A 179 10.61 31.14 9.80
CA ARG A 179 10.46 31.05 8.36
C ARG A 179 11.63 31.70 7.62
N ALA A 180 12.21 32.76 8.18
CA ALA A 180 13.37 33.44 7.64
C ALA A 180 14.67 32.62 7.81
N GLU A 181 14.77 31.84 8.88
CA GLU A 181 15.84 30.87 9.11
C GLU A 181 15.66 29.63 8.22
N ARG A 182 15.88 29.79 6.92
CA ARG A 182 15.96 28.65 6.00
C ARG A 182 17.28 27.91 6.22
N PRO A 183 17.28 26.59 6.47
CA PRO A 183 18.50 25.80 6.47
C PRO A 183 19.13 25.82 5.07
N ALA A 184 20.45 26.01 5.00
CA ALA A 184 21.21 25.99 3.75
C ALA A 184 21.11 24.59 3.12
N GLY A 185 20.20 24.44 2.15
CA GLY A 185 19.95 23.17 1.46
C GLY A 185 18.58 23.08 0.80
N ASP A 186 17.56 23.76 1.36
CA ASP A 186 16.19 23.77 0.82
C ASP A 186 15.85 25.10 0.12
N ALA A 187 16.74 25.56 -0.76
CA ALA A 187 16.30 26.52 -1.76
C ALA A 187 15.43 25.74 -2.77
N PRO A 188 14.14 26.11 -2.97
CA PRO A 188 13.41 25.61 -4.12
C PRO A 188 14.24 25.93 -5.36
N THR A 189 14.46 24.94 -6.24
CA THR A 189 15.01 25.14 -7.58
C THR A 189 14.43 26.42 -8.14
N GLU A 190 15.29 27.39 -8.47
CA GLU A 190 14.89 28.76 -8.80
C GLU A 190 13.62 28.75 -9.65
N SER A 191 12.52 29.18 -9.06
CA SER A 191 11.29 29.35 -9.81
C SER A 191 11.61 30.28 -10.97
N PRO A 192 11.23 29.95 -12.21
CA PRO A 192 11.50 30.82 -13.35
C PRO A 192 10.98 32.22 -13.03
N ALA A 193 11.80 33.23 -13.34
CA ALA A 193 11.49 34.62 -13.04
C ALA A 193 10.07 34.95 -13.49
N VAL A 194 9.20 35.27 -12.52
CA VAL A 194 7.83 35.65 -12.83
C VAL A 194 7.89 36.99 -13.54
N PRO A 195 7.35 37.12 -14.76
CA PRO A 195 7.35 38.38 -15.47
C PRO A 195 6.61 39.43 -14.63
N LEU A 196 7.32 40.51 -14.28
CA LEU A 196 6.72 41.68 -13.59
C LEU A 196 5.75 42.44 -14.50
N THR A 197 5.76 42.12 -15.79
CA THR A 197 4.85 42.67 -16.78
C THR A 197 3.52 41.91 -16.71
N THR A 198 2.47 42.58 -16.23
CA THR A 198 1.11 42.05 -16.28
C THR A 198 0.68 41.89 -17.74
N LEU A 199 0.53 40.64 -18.20
CA LEU A 199 -0.04 40.35 -19.51
C LEU A 199 -1.49 40.81 -19.53
N ARG A 200 -1.79 41.86 -20.31
CA ARG A 200 -3.16 42.32 -20.52
C ARG A 200 -3.80 41.52 -21.64
N PRO A 201 -4.92 40.81 -21.40
CA PRO A 201 -5.63 40.11 -22.46
C PRO A 201 -6.16 41.14 -23.48
N GLN A 202 -5.79 40.97 -24.75
CA GLN A 202 -6.36 41.76 -25.84
C GLN A 202 -7.82 41.37 -26.02
N ARG A 203 -8.70 42.38 -26.03
CA ARG A 203 -10.14 42.18 -26.20
C ARG A 203 -10.39 41.80 -27.67
N PRO A 204 -11.05 40.67 -27.97
CA PRO A 204 -11.36 40.31 -29.34
C PRO A 204 -12.27 41.37 -29.97
N VAL A 205 -11.89 41.83 -31.16
CA VAL A 205 -12.67 42.74 -31.99
C VAL A 205 -13.93 41.98 -32.43
N ARG A 206 -15.09 42.54 -32.12
CA ARG A 206 -16.40 42.04 -32.56
C ARG A 206 -16.70 42.49 -33.97
#